data_AF-A0A855K9E6-F1
#
_entry.id   AF-A0A855K9E6-F1
#
_cell.length_a   1.000
_cell.length_b   1.000
_cell.length_c   1.000
_cell.angle_alpha   90.00
_cell.angle_beta   90.00
_cell.angle_gamma   90.00
#
_symmetry.space_group_name_H-M   'P 1'
#
loop_
_entity.id
_entity.type
_entity.pdbx_description
1 polymer ?
#
loop_
_entity_poly.entity_id
_entity_poly.type
_entity_poly.pdbx_seq_one_letter_code
_entity_poly.pdbx_strand_id
1 'polypeptide(L)'
;NWPPGFPEDQKRSYDIPAIRHWLDVFLRRFFANQFKRSAQPNGPKVTTGGSLSPRGDWRAPSDANGQLWIDELCNNVPEDLNAA
;
A
#
# COMPACT_ATOMS: atom_id res chain seq x y z
N ASN A 1 -20.17 -5.42 -6.83
CA ASN A 1 -20.53 -6.72 -6.22
C ASN A 1 -19.54 -7.06 -5.14
N TRP A 2 -20.01 -7.34 -3.92
CA TRP A 2 -19.17 -7.76 -2.80
C TRP A 2 -18.79 -9.25 -2.92
N PRO A 3 -17.65 -9.69 -2.38
CA PRO A 3 -17.31 -11.12 -2.32
C PRO A 3 -18.37 -11.92 -1.55
N PRO A 4 -18.53 -13.23 -1.83
CA PRO A 4 -19.45 -14.08 -1.09
C PRO A 4 -19.05 -14.17 0.40
N GLY A 5 -20.05 -14.29 1.28
CA GLY A 5 -19.83 -14.43 2.73
C GLY A 5 -19.51 -13.13 3.48
N PHE A 6 -19.60 -11.96 2.83
CA PHE A 6 -19.43 -10.66 3.50
C PHE A 6 -20.76 -10.17 4.12
N PRO A 7 -20.86 -10.08 5.47
CA PRO A 7 -22.06 -9.57 6.14
C PRO A 7 -22.39 -8.12 5.75
N GLU A 8 -23.67 -7.76 5.66
CA GLU A 8 -24.11 -6.41 5.24
C GLU A 8 -23.58 -5.31 6.17
N ASP A 9 -23.55 -5.54 7.48
CA ASP A 9 -23.05 -4.61 8.51
C ASP A 9 -21.53 -4.38 8.44
N GLN A 10 -20.80 -5.22 7.71
CA GLN A 10 -19.35 -5.11 7.53
C GLN A 10 -18.95 -4.51 6.18
N LYS A 11 -19.92 -4.17 5.32
CA LYS A 11 -19.67 -3.52 4.05
C LYS A 11 -19.36 -2.04 4.26
N ARG A 12 -18.06 -1.74 4.43
CA ARG A 12 -17.58 -0.37 4.68
C ARG A 12 -17.35 0.40 3.38
N SER A 13 -17.74 1.66 3.36
CA SER A 13 -17.30 2.67 2.40
C SER A 13 -16.29 3.59 3.07
N TYR A 14 -15.28 4.03 2.32
CA TYR A 14 -14.27 4.97 2.79
C TYR A 14 -14.33 6.24 1.93
N ASP A 15 -14.22 7.39 2.57
CA ASP A 15 -14.11 8.68 1.90
C ASP A 15 -12.67 8.90 1.40
N ILE A 16 -12.50 9.93 0.56
CA ILE A 16 -11.19 10.29 0.04
C ILE A 16 -10.18 10.68 1.13
N PRO A 17 -10.55 11.49 2.17
CA PRO A 17 -9.63 11.76 3.27
C PRO A 17 -9.07 10.49 3.91
N ALA A 18 -9.92 9.48 4.19
CA ALA A 18 -9.45 8.21 4.77
C ALA A 18 -8.55 7.43 3.81
N ILE A 19 -8.91 7.34 2.52
CA ILE A 19 -8.11 6.63 1.51
C ILE A 19 -6.73 7.31 1.37
N ARG A 20 -6.70 8.64 1.25
CA ARG A 20 -5.48 9.45 1.15
C ARG A 20 -4.58 9.24 2.36
N HIS A 21 -5.15 9.29 3.57
CA HIS A 21 -4.41 9.07 4.80
C HIS A 21 -3.74 7.68 4.83
N TRP A 22 -4.50 6.62 4.54
CA TRP A 22 -3.96 5.27 4.58
C TRP A 22 -2.96 5.00 3.45
N LEU A 23 -3.10 5.66 2.30
CA LEU A 23 -2.12 5.60 1.23
C LEU A 23 -0.80 6.29 1.61
N ASP A 24 -0.83 7.45 2.26
CA ASP A 24 0.40 8.10 2.79
C ASP A 24 1.12 7.17 3.78
N VAL A 25 0.38 6.58 4.72
CA VAL A 25 0.92 5.61 5.69
C VAL A 25 1.52 4.40 4.97
N PHE A 26 0.85 3.89 3.93
CA PHE A 26 1.35 2.78 3.12
C PHE A 26 2.66 3.16 2.42
N LEU A 27 2.71 4.28 1.69
CA LEU A 27 3.90 4.71 0.96
C LEU A 27 5.10 4.87 1.90
N ARG A 28 4.93 5.56 3.04
CA ARG A 28 5.98 5.72 4.04
C ARG A 28 6.51 4.37 4.53
N ARG A 29 5.61 3.45 4.91
CA ARG A 29 6.00 2.17 5.53
C ARG A 29 6.51 1.16 4.51
N PHE A 30 5.94 1.12 3.33
CA PHE A 30 6.25 0.13 2.31
C PHE A 30 7.70 0.28 1.83
N PHE A 31 8.13 1.52 1.57
CA PHE A 31 9.51 1.82 1.20
C PHE A 31 10.46 1.75 2.39
N ALA A 32 10.17 2.47 3.49
CA ALA A 32 11.12 2.58 4.62
C ALA A 32 11.38 1.25 5.35
N ASN A 33 10.46 0.27 5.29
CA ASN A 33 10.65 -1.04 5.93
C ASN A 33 11.22 -2.11 4.97
N GLN A 34 11.74 -1.73 3.79
CA GLN A 34 12.29 -2.69 2.84
C GLN A 34 13.42 -3.54 3.44
N PHE A 35 14.23 -2.99 4.36
CA PHE A 35 15.29 -3.74 5.06
C PHE A 35 14.78 -4.99 5.79
N LYS A 36 13.55 -4.99 6.29
CA LYS A 36 12.97 -6.17 6.95
C LYS A 36 12.70 -7.30 5.96
N ARG A 37 12.59 -6.97 4.67
CA ARG A 37 12.34 -7.92 3.60
C ARG A 37 13.61 -8.48 2.98
N SER A 38 14.76 -7.82 3.12
CA SER A 38 16.02 -8.25 2.49
C SER A 38 16.51 -9.62 2.96
N ALA A 39 16.09 -10.05 4.16
CA ALA A 39 16.42 -11.35 4.74
C ALA A 39 15.18 -12.22 5.05
N GLN A 40 14.10 -12.12 4.26
CA GLN A 40 12.91 -12.96 4.49
C GLN A 40 13.20 -14.48 4.34
N PRO A 41 12.66 -15.33 5.23
CA PRO A 41 12.72 -16.78 5.10
C PRO A 41 12.13 -17.31 3.79
N ASN A 42 12.40 -18.57 3.48
CA ASN A 42 11.81 -19.25 2.33
C ASN A 42 10.28 -19.38 2.50
N GLY A 43 9.54 -19.21 1.40
CA GLY A 43 8.11 -19.45 1.34
C GLY A 43 7.62 -19.43 -0.11
N PRO A 44 6.57 -20.19 -0.46
CA PRO A 44 6.03 -20.21 -1.81
C PRO A 44 5.25 -18.92 -2.11
N LYS A 45 5.36 -18.43 -3.35
CA LYS A 45 4.43 -17.41 -3.87
C LYS A 45 3.05 -18.05 -4.05
N VAL A 46 2.00 -17.36 -3.60
CA VAL A 46 0.62 -17.88 -3.64
C VAL A 46 -0.25 -17.11 -4.63
N THR A 47 -0.08 -15.79 -4.72
CA THR A 47 -0.94 -14.93 -5.53
C THR A 47 -0.28 -14.57 -6.87
N THR A 48 -1.09 -14.38 -7.91
CA THR A 48 -0.62 -13.94 -9.24
C THR A 48 -0.10 -12.50 -9.21
N GLY A 49 -0.66 -11.66 -8.33
CA GLY A 49 -0.28 -10.25 -8.15
C GLY A 49 1.14 -10.01 -7.62
N GLY A 50 1.88 -11.05 -7.25
CA GLY A 50 3.26 -10.94 -6.81
C GLY A 50 3.49 -11.32 -5.35
N SER A 51 4.76 -11.42 -4.99
CA SER A 51 5.26 -11.66 -3.63
C SER A 51 6.27 -10.58 -3.24
N LEU A 52 6.54 -10.46 -1.96
CA LEU A 52 7.49 -9.46 -1.44
C LEU A 52 8.88 -10.05 -1.14
N SER A 53 9.19 -11.19 -1.75
CA SER A 53 10.49 -11.83 -1.63
C SER A 53 11.56 -11.02 -2.36
N PRO A 54 12.71 -10.70 -1.72
CA PRO A 54 13.84 -10.04 -2.37
C PRO A 54 14.51 -10.93 -3.44
N ARG A 55 14.14 -12.22 -3.46
CA ARG A 55 14.63 -13.22 -4.41
C ARG A 55 13.68 -13.46 -5.58
N GLY A 56 12.51 -12.80 -5.57
CA GLY A 56 11.47 -12.96 -6.57
C GLY A 56 11.00 -11.61 -7.10
N ASP A 57 9.70 -11.35 -6.94
CA ASP A 57 9.01 -10.25 -7.65
C ASP A 57 9.39 -8.84 -7.14
N TRP A 58 9.85 -8.69 -5.90
CA TRP A 58 10.11 -7.37 -5.31
C TRP A 58 11.58 -7.16 -4.92
N ARG A 59 12.33 -6.46 -5.79
CA ARG A 59 13.75 -6.14 -5.60
C ARG A 59 13.90 -4.63 -5.46
N ALA A 60 14.09 -4.16 -4.23
CA ALA A 60 14.24 -2.75 -3.91
C ALA A 60 15.40 -2.51 -2.93
N PRO A 61 16.10 -1.35 -3.00
CA PRO A 61 17.13 -0.97 -2.03
C PRO A 61 16.55 -0.83 -0.62
N SER A 62 17.31 -1.22 0.41
CA SER A 62 16.85 -1.19 1.81
C SER A 62 16.88 0.21 2.42
N ASP A 63 17.57 1.14 1.78
CA ASP A 63 17.81 2.54 2.12
C ASP A 63 16.99 3.52 1.26
N ALA A 64 16.17 3.01 0.34
CA ALA A 64 15.25 3.84 -0.44
C ALA A 64 14.11 4.40 0.43
N ASN A 65 13.65 5.61 0.10
CA ASN A 65 12.48 6.24 0.70
C ASN A 65 11.34 6.42 -0.31
N GLY A 66 10.15 6.75 0.19
CA GLY A 66 8.94 6.93 -0.61
C GLY A 66 8.61 8.38 -0.98
N GLN A 67 9.54 9.34 -0.82
CA GLN A 67 9.22 10.77 -0.83
C GLN A 67 8.57 11.22 -2.15
N LEU A 68 9.10 10.80 -3.30
CA LEU A 68 8.53 11.13 -4.61
C LEU A 68 7.04 10.76 -4.72
N TRP A 69 6.65 9.59 -4.21
CA TRP A 69 5.25 9.15 -4.25
C TRP A 69 4.39 9.88 -3.23
N ILE A 70 4.96 10.28 -2.10
CA ILE A 70 4.25 11.10 -1.09
C ILE A 70 3.99 12.50 -1.66
N ASP A 71 4.96 13.09 -2.34
CA ASP A 71 4.81 14.40 -2.99
C ASP A 71 3.73 14.33 -4.09
N GLU A 72 3.77 13.28 -4.91
CA GLU A 72 2.75 13.01 -5.94
C GLU A 72 1.35 12.87 -5.33
N LEU A 73 1.21 12.09 -4.25
CA LEU A 73 -0.02 11.97 -3.49
C LEU A 73 -0.49 13.36 -3.01
N CYS A 74 0.40 14.12 -2.39
CA CYS A 74 0.10 15.44 -1.85
C CYS A 74 -0.40 16.43 -2.91
N ASN A 75 0.24 16.43 -4.09
CA ASN A 75 -0.03 17.38 -5.16
C ASN A 75 -1.28 17.04 -5.99
N ASN A 76 -1.59 15.74 -6.15
CA ASN A 76 -2.57 15.30 -7.14
C ASN A 76 -3.82 14.61 -6.56
N VAL A 77 -3.88 14.38 -5.26
CA VAL A 77 -5.09 13.84 -4.60
C VAL A 77 -5.67 14.90 -3.67
N PRO A 78 -6.95 15.29 -3.82
CA PRO A 78 -7.56 16.28 -2.95
C PRO A 78 -7.68 15.78 -1.51
N GLU A 79 -7.67 16.69 -0.54
CA GLU A 79 -7.88 16.35 0.88
C GLU A 79 -9.34 16.02 1.16
N ASP A 80 -10.27 16.65 0.45
CA ASP A 80 -11.71 16.38 0.44
C ASP A 80 -12.25 16.59 -0.99
N LEU A 81 -13.18 15.76 -1.43
CA LEU A 81 -13.84 15.91 -2.73
C LEU A 81 -14.77 17.12 -2.80
N ASN A 82 -15.22 17.62 -1.65
CA ASN A 82 -16.12 18.78 -1.57
C ASN A 82 -15.36 20.10 -1.38
N ALA A 83 -14.04 20.04 -1.23
CA ALA A 83 -13.18 21.22 -1.16
C ALA A 83 -12.83 21.68 -2.58
N ALA A 84 -13.76 22.40 -3.21
CA ALA A 84 -13.53 23.18 -4.43
C ALA A 84 -13.93 24.64 -4.18
#